data_AF-A0A139MSQ7-F1
#
_entry.id   AF-A0A139MSQ7-F1
#
_cell.length_a   1.000
_cell.length_b   1.000
_cell.length_c   1.000
_cell.angle_alpha   90.00
_cell.angle_beta   90.00
_cell.angle_gamma   90.00
#
_symmetry.space_group_name_H-M   'P 1'
#
loop_
_entity.id
_entity.type
_entity.pdbx_description
1 polymer ?
#
loop_
_entity_poly.entity_id
_entity_poly.type
_entity_poly.pdbx_seq_one_letter_code
_entity_poly.pdbx_strand_id
1 'polypeptide(L)'
;MAKKKNRKKELRRQQKLAIKVISEEEAAWTEAIAHKPILVERRRIQNFDEQHTAIMQYADEYGDYPNIQEINYQLKTGTFDWHQDHALFREAMYTKNKQKRNKLLKQVLKLNPDYFAAEFHLFVSEVEDFDLPSFEKVLEFETLVLEKWKINGYNNWNYFEARPILAALMFLIEYYMAEGCYYKALGIVDLYLSKRPERFPPNFVFCMLSLYHMTGQEIKVERFYQDGRNKGKCNDTILVHAIIAAFLRGKLEEARKLFAKLVEINAEAIAFFAEEDWYFQVFDIGEQEYYYPNTNESLMASLYPLLDFLERNIIVTQFLANEAKKLDDEEHFAFPYGLEEGFIELTGLFSFVAEPEMNDIRMDYARIFVNNGICTSADFKDWTEKEVLALKGIGPATVKKLKENGVKFKKAN
;
A
#
# COMPACT_ATOMS: atom_id res chain seq x y z
N MET A 1 5.23 47.43 -53.20
CA MET A 1 4.28 47.29 -52.06
C MET A 1 4.58 46.01 -51.30
N ALA A 2 5.42 46.07 -50.27
CA ALA A 2 5.78 44.91 -49.47
C ALA A 2 4.63 44.57 -48.50
N LYS A 3 4.00 43.42 -48.69
CA LYS A 3 2.96 42.87 -47.80
C LYS A 3 3.52 42.82 -46.37
N LYS A 4 3.01 43.66 -45.47
CA LYS A 4 3.30 43.62 -44.03
C LYS A 4 3.04 42.21 -43.51
N LYS A 5 4.10 41.46 -43.23
CA LYS A 5 4.03 40.14 -42.58
C LYS A 5 3.27 40.31 -41.26
N ASN A 6 2.15 39.62 -41.14
CA ASN A 6 1.28 39.70 -39.97
C ASN A 6 1.94 38.95 -38.80
N ARG A 7 2.83 39.65 -38.08
CA ARG A 7 3.64 39.14 -36.95
C ARG A 7 2.81 38.33 -35.94
N LYS A 8 1.53 38.71 -35.74
CA LYS A 8 0.62 38.02 -34.82
C LYS A 8 0.24 36.61 -35.27
N LYS A 9 0.21 36.37 -36.59
CA LYS A 9 -0.09 35.06 -37.19
C LYS A 9 1.14 34.13 -37.13
N GLU A 10 2.34 34.69 -37.31
CA GLU A 10 3.61 33.97 -37.17
C GLU A 10 3.83 33.52 -35.72
N LEU A 11 3.59 34.41 -34.76
CA LEU A 11 3.73 34.13 -33.32
C LEU A 11 2.78 33.01 -32.86
N ARG A 12 1.52 33.03 -33.33
CA ARG A 12 0.55 31.96 -33.06
C ARG A 12 0.93 30.62 -33.70
N ARG A 13 1.59 30.66 -34.86
CA ARG A 13 2.09 29.44 -35.53
C ARG A 13 3.30 28.86 -34.79
N GLN A 14 4.20 29.71 -34.33
CA GLN A 14 5.35 29.31 -33.50
C GLN A 14 4.89 28.78 -32.13
N GLN A 15 3.93 29.43 -31.48
CA GLN A 15 3.33 28.92 -30.23
C GLN A 15 2.64 27.57 -30.43
N LYS A 16 1.88 27.37 -31.52
CA LYS A 16 1.28 26.07 -31.84
C LYS A 16 2.31 24.98 -32.16
N LEU A 17 3.40 25.33 -32.84
CA LEU A 17 4.49 24.40 -33.12
C LEU A 17 5.26 24.05 -31.84
N ALA A 18 5.52 25.02 -30.96
CA ALA A 18 6.16 24.79 -29.66
C ALA A 18 5.29 23.92 -28.74
N ILE A 19 3.97 24.16 -28.68
CA ILE A 19 3.03 23.31 -27.92
C ILE A 19 3.01 21.88 -28.49
N LYS A 20 3.11 21.72 -29.81
CA LYS A 20 3.11 20.40 -30.43
C LYS A 20 4.41 19.63 -30.21
N VAL A 21 5.56 20.31 -30.26
CA VAL A 21 6.88 19.73 -29.96
C VAL A 21 6.98 19.38 -28.48
N ILE A 22 6.49 20.24 -27.58
CA ILE A 22 6.40 19.93 -26.14
C ILE A 22 5.48 18.73 -25.92
N SER A 23 4.34 18.60 -26.62
CA SER A 23 3.47 17.42 -26.45
C SER A 23 4.06 16.12 -27.03
N GLU A 24 4.90 16.20 -28.06
CA GLU A 24 5.56 15.03 -28.66
C GLU A 24 6.80 14.62 -27.84
N GLU A 25 7.54 15.58 -27.27
CA GLU A 25 8.59 15.30 -26.27
C GLU A 25 7.99 14.81 -24.95
N GLU A 26 6.94 15.44 -24.41
CA GLU A 26 6.19 14.96 -23.23
C GLU A 26 5.62 13.56 -23.48
N ALA A 27 5.09 13.29 -24.68
CA ALA A 27 4.65 11.95 -25.08
C ALA A 27 5.80 10.93 -25.07
N ALA A 28 6.97 11.29 -25.62
CA ALA A 28 8.16 10.45 -25.62
C ALA A 28 8.77 10.27 -24.21
N TRP A 29 8.67 11.27 -23.33
CA TRP A 29 9.01 11.18 -21.92
C TRP A 29 8.01 10.29 -21.16
N THR A 30 6.70 10.40 -21.42
CA THR A 30 5.71 9.45 -20.87
C THR A 30 5.90 8.03 -21.40
N GLU A 31 6.32 7.82 -22.64
CA GLU A 31 6.64 6.48 -23.17
C GLU A 31 7.95 5.92 -22.61
N ALA A 32 8.95 6.77 -22.35
CA ALA A 32 10.21 6.38 -21.71
C ALA A 32 10.06 6.14 -20.20
N ILE A 33 9.09 6.78 -19.54
CA ILE A 33 8.77 6.65 -18.11
C ILE A 33 7.62 5.65 -17.85
N ALA A 34 6.91 5.17 -18.88
CA ALA A 34 5.76 4.26 -18.75
C ALA A 34 6.12 2.86 -18.23
N HIS A 35 6.51 2.77 -16.97
CA HIS A 35 6.25 1.59 -16.17
C HIS A 35 4.74 1.55 -15.96
N LYS A 36 4.10 0.47 -16.43
CA LYS A 36 2.67 0.28 -16.20
C LYS A 36 2.42 0.26 -14.69
N PRO A 37 1.43 1.02 -14.16
CA PRO A 37 1.11 0.97 -12.74
C PRO A 37 0.79 -0.48 -12.35
N ILE A 38 1.31 -0.90 -11.20
CA ILE A 38 1.01 -2.21 -10.63
C ILE A 38 -0.06 -2.00 -9.56
N LEU A 39 -1.12 -2.80 -9.63
CA LEU A 39 -2.24 -2.75 -8.70
C LEU A 39 -1.75 -3.12 -7.28
N VAL A 40 -2.01 -2.23 -6.31
CA VAL A 40 -1.93 -2.54 -4.88
C VAL A 40 -3.23 -3.24 -4.53
N GLU A 41 -3.30 -4.57 -4.71
CA GLU A 41 -4.46 -5.34 -4.24
C GLU A 41 -4.41 -5.49 -2.72
N ARG A 42 -4.78 -4.43 -1.99
CA ARG A 42 -4.98 -4.49 -0.54
C ARG A 42 -6.20 -3.69 -0.14
N ARG A 43 -7.32 -4.37 0.11
CA ARG A 43 -8.47 -3.76 0.79
C ARG A 43 -9.16 -4.76 1.69
N ARG A 44 -9.53 -4.29 2.90
CA ARG A 44 -10.39 -5.01 3.85
C ARG A 44 -11.66 -5.57 3.20
N ILE A 45 -12.20 -4.92 2.16
CA ILE A 45 -13.17 -5.51 1.20
C ILE A 45 -13.05 -4.78 -0.15
N GLN A 46 -12.28 -5.31 -1.11
CA GLN A 46 -12.52 -5.18 -2.56
C GLN A 46 -11.52 -6.03 -3.39
N ASN A 47 -11.74 -7.35 -3.40
CA ASN A 47 -11.18 -8.27 -4.41
C ASN A 47 -12.20 -8.49 -5.54
N PHE A 48 -12.89 -7.42 -5.94
CA PHE A 48 -13.87 -7.47 -7.01
C PHE A 48 -13.25 -6.97 -8.31
N ASP A 49 -12.85 -7.92 -9.14
CA ASP A 49 -12.49 -7.68 -10.52
C ASP A 49 -13.75 -7.89 -11.39
N GLU A 50 -14.41 -6.77 -11.73
CA GLU A 50 -15.63 -6.77 -12.54
C GLU A 50 -15.38 -7.36 -13.94
N GLN A 51 -14.21 -7.08 -14.53
CA GLN A 51 -13.81 -7.64 -15.81
C GLN A 51 -13.63 -9.16 -15.69
N HIS A 52 -12.93 -9.64 -14.66
CA HIS A 52 -12.80 -11.08 -14.39
C HIS A 52 -14.16 -11.74 -14.22
N THR A 53 -15.08 -11.12 -13.47
CA THR A 53 -16.42 -11.69 -13.22
C THR A 53 -17.21 -11.81 -14.53
N ALA A 54 -17.15 -10.80 -15.40
CA ALA A 54 -17.79 -10.84 -16.72
C ALA A 54 -17.17 -11.89 -17.65
N ILE A 55 -15.83 -12.01 -17.65
CA ILE A 55 -15.11 -13.01 -18.43
C ILE A 55 -15.49 -14.42 -17.99
N MET A 56 -15.60 -14.66 -16.68
CA MET A 56 -16.01 -15.96 -16.13
C MET A 56 -17.43 -16.33 -16.53
N GLN A 57 -18.39 -15.41 -16.36
CA GLN A 57 -19.76 -15.66 -16.78
C GLN A 57 -19.84 -15.99 -18.29
N TYR A 58 -19.12 -15.24 -19.12
CA TYR A 58 -19.06 -15.52 -20.55
C TYR A 58 -18.47 -16.91 -20.83
N ALA A 59 -17.38 -17.28 -20.17
CA ALA A 59 -16.76 -18.59 -20.35
C ALA A 59 -17.71 -19.73 -19.93
N ASP A 60 -18.47 -19.55 -18.85
CA ASP A 60 -19.47 -20.52 -18.37
C ASP A 60 -20.65 -20.66 -19.35
N GLU A 61 -21.08 -19.57 -19.99
CA GLU A 61 -22.17 -19.56 -20.97
C GLU A 61 -21.77 -20.17 -22.33
N TYR A 62 -20.58 -19.82 -22.84
CA TYR A 62 -20.18 -20.11 -24.23
C TYR A 62 -19.10 -21.18 -24.36
N GLY A 63 -18.49 -21.61 -23.24
CA GLY A 63 -17.43 -22.62 -23.21
C GLY A 63 -16.07 -22.15 -23.77
N ASP A 64 -15.88 -20.84 -23.98
CA ASP A 64 -14.64 -20.24 -24.44
C ASP A 64 -14.44 -18.84 -23.84
N TYR A 65 -13.19 -18.38 -23.75
CA TYR A 65 -12.90 -17.05 -23.22
C TYR A 65 -13.18 -15.94 -24.25
N PRO A 66 -13.84 -14.84 -23.85
CA PRO A 66 -14.19 -13.77 -24.75
C PRO A 66 -12.96 -12.92 -25.15
N ASN A 67 -13.12 -12.11 -26.19
CA ASN A 67 -12.22 -10.99 -26.44
C ASN A 67 -12.35 -9.95 -25.30
N ILE A 68 -11.25 -9.73 -24.57
CA ILE A 68 -11.21 -8.79 -23.43
C ILE A 68 -11.64 -7.37 -23.82
N GLN A 69 -11.33 -6.90 -25.03
CA GLN A 69 -11.74 -5.57 -25.49
C GLN A 69 -13.26 -5.43 -25.64
N GLU A 70 -13.92 -6.50 -26.06
CA GLU A 70 -15.37 -6.55 -26.22
C GLU A 70 -16.06 -6.52 -24.85
N ILE A 71 -15.60 -7.34 -23.91
CA ILE A 71 -16.09 -7.32 -22.52
C ILE A 71 -15.92 -5.93 -21.91
N ASN A 72 -14.74 -5.31 -22.08
CA ASN A 72 -14.51 -3.96 -21.58
C ASN A 72 -15.44 -2.92 -22.19
N TYR A 73 -15.71 -3.03 -23.49
CA TYR A 73 -16.67 -2.16 -24.14
C TYR A 73 -18.07 -2.34 -23.52
N GLN A 74 -18.55 -3.58 -23.40
CA GLN A 74 -19.86 -3.90 -22.87
C GLN A 74 -20.04 -3.47 -21.39
N LEU A 75 -19.01 -3.65 -20.58
CA LEU A 75 -18.98 -3.17 -19.19
C LEU A 75 -19.07 -1.64 -19.13
N LYS A 76 -18.29 -0.95 -19.98
CA LYS A 76 -18.26 0.52 -20.02
C LYS A 76 -19.57 1.12 -20.53
N THR A 77 -20.26 0.47 -21.47
CA THR A 77 -21.55 0.90 -22.01
C THR A 77 -22.74 0.41 -21.19
N GLY A 78 -22.52 -0.44 -20.18
CA GLY A 78 -23.59 -1.04 -19.38
C GLY A 78 -24.47 -2.00 -20.18
N THR A 79 -23.94 -2.59 -21.25
CA THR A 79 -24.66 -3.51 -22.15
C THR A 79 -24.30 -4.98 -21.91
N PHE A 80 -23.39 -5.27 -20.97
CA PHE A 80 -23.08 -6.64 -20.57
C PHE A 80 -24.31 -7.25 -19.87
N ASP A 81 -24.78 -8.39 -20.38
CA ASP A 81 -25.94 -9.09 -19.83
C ASP A 81 -25.49 -9.97 -18.66
N TRP A 82 -25.85 -9.58 -17.44
CA TRP A 82 -25.42 -10.29 -16.24
C TRP A 82 -26.42 -11.37 -15.86
N HIS A 83 -25.93 -12.59 -15.67
CA HIS A 83 -26.67 -13.62 -14.96
C HIS A 83 -27.02 -13.14 -13.55
N GLN A 84 -28.15 -13.62 -13.04
CA GLN A 84 -28.75 -13.07 -11.82
C GLN A 84 -27.82 -13.18 -10.59
N ASP A 85 -27.07 -14.27 -10.47
CA ASP A 85 -26.10 -14.49 -9.39
C ASP A 85 -24.91 -13.51 -9.49
N HIS A 86 -24.30 -13.36 -10.66
CA HIS A 86 -23.24 -12.39 -10.90
C HIS A 86 -23.71 -10.94 -10.71
N ALA A 87 -24.93 -10.60 -11.14
CA ALA A 87 -25.53 -9.29 -10.93
C ALA A 87 -25.71 -8.97 -9.44
N LEU A 88 -26.20 -9.93 -8.65
CA LEU A 88 -26.35 -9.80 -7.20
C LEU A 88 -24.99 -9.71 -6.49
N PHE A 89 -24.00 -10.50 -6.93
CA PHE A 89 -22.64 -10.44 -6.41
C PHE A 89 -22.03 -9.05 -6.66
N ARG A 90 -22.17 -8.54 -7.88
CA ARG A 90 -21.77 -7.18 -8.25
C ARG A 90 -22.45 -6.12 -7.38
N GLU A 91 -23.76 -6.20 -7.18
CA GLU A 91 -24.47 -5.27 -6.26
C GLU A 91 -23.89 -5.36 -4.84
N ALA A 92 -23.58 -6.57 -4.36
CA ALA A 92 -22.97 -6.76 -3.06
C ALA A 92 -21.61 -6.06 -2.94
N MET A 93 -20.76 -6.15 -3.97
CA MET A 93 -19.43 -5.55 -3.97
C MET A 93 -19.43 -4.02 -3.96
N TYR A 94 -20.45 -3.38 -4.54
CA TYR A 94 -20.64 -1.91 -4.45
C TYR A 94 -21.42 -1.47 -3.19
N THR A 95 -21.96 -2.41 -2.41
CA THR A 95 -22.76 -2.09 -1.23
C THR A 95 -21.87 -1.80 -0.01
N LYS A 96 -21.84 -0.52 0.41
CA LYS A 96 -21.09 -0.07 1.60
C LYS A 96 -21.62 -0.66 2.91
N ASN A 97 -22.93 -0.80 3.05
CA ASN A 97 -23.56 -1.29 4.28
C ASN A 97 -23.31 -2.80 4.48
N LYS A 98 -22.60 -3.18 5.55
CA LYS A 98 -22.24 -4.57 5.90
C LYS A 98 -23.46 -5.51 5.91
N GLN A 99 -24.54 -5.14 6.60
CA GLN A 99 -25.73 -5.99 6.72
C GLN A 99 -26.43 -6.20 5.37
N LYS A 100 -26.60 -5.14 4.57
CA LYS A 100 -27.19 -5.23 3.23
C LYS A 100 -26.30 -6.08 2.31
N ARG A 101 -24.99 -5.85 2.32
CA ARG A 101 -24.02 -6.63 1.54
C ARG A 101 -24.10 -8.12 1.88
N ASN A 102 -24.09 -8.48 3.16
CA ASN A 102 -24.16 -9.89 3.57
C ASN A 102 -25.49 -10.54 3.19
N LYS A 103 -26.59 -9.78 3.19
CA LYS A 103 -27.88 -10.27 2.69
C LYS A 103 -27.83 -10.58 1.19
N LEU A 104 -27.19 -9.72 0.39
CA LEU A 104 -26.99 -9.95 -1.05
C LEU A 104 -26.09 -11.17 -1.29
N LEU A 105 -24.96 -11.29 -0.59
CA LEU A 105 -24.07 -12.46 -0.70
C LEU A 105 -24.79 -13.78 -0.38
N LYS A 106 -25.64 -13.79 0.65
CA LYS A 106 -26.49 -14.95 0.97
C LYS A 106 -27.53 -15.25 -0.12
N GLN A 107 -27.99 -14.25 -0.87
CA GLN A 107 -28.86 -14.46 -2.03
C GLN A 107 -28.09 -15.06 -3.21
N VAL A 108 -26.85 -14.62 -3.45
CA VAL A 108 -25.95 -15.22 -4.46
C VAL A 108 -25.79 -16.71 -4.17
N LEU A 109 -25.39 -17.06 -2.94
CA LEU A 109 -25.17 -18.47 -2.54
C LEU A 109 -26.45 -19.32 -2.56
N LYS A 110 -27.64 -18.69 -2.46
CA LYS A 110 -28.91 -19.40 -2.63
C LYS A 110 -29.19 -19.76 -4.09
N LEU A 111 -28.76 -18.91 -5.03
CA LEU A 111 -28.91 -19.15 -6.48
C LEU A 111 -27.81 -20.08 -6.99
N ASN A 112 -26.58 -19.86 -6.54
CA ASN A 112 -25.39 -20.60 -6.93
C ASN A 112 -24.59 -20.97 -5.68
N PRO A 113 -24.84 -22.16 -5.09
CA PRO A 113 -24.17 -22.62 -3.88
C PRO A 113 -22.65 -22.76 -4.01
N ASP A 114 -22.14 -22.94 -5.22
CA ASP A 114 -20.71 -23.13 -5.51
C ASP A 114 -19.97 -21.82 -5.81
N TYR A 115 -20.64 -20.67 -5.70
CA TYR A 115 -20.07 -19.33 -5.98
C TYR A 115 -19.04 -18.93 -4.90
N PHE A 116 -17.82 -19.43 -5.04
CA PHE A 116 -16.78 -19.32 -4.01
C PHE A 116 -16.40 -17.87 -3.66
N ALA A 117 -16.40 -16.94 -4.63
CA ALA A 117 -16.10 -15.54 -4.31
C ALA A 117 -17.13 -14.94 -3.34
N ALA A 118 -18.41 -15.34 -3.42
CA ALA A 118 -19.44 -14.88 -2.50
C ALA A 118 -19.27 -15.50 -1.11
N GLU A 119 -18.90 -16.79 -1.05
CA GLU A 119 -18.54 -17.49 0.19
C GLU A 119 -17.35 -16.82 0.89
N PHE A 120 -16.27 -16.54 0.16
CA PHE A 120 -15.10 -15.83 0.67
C PHE A 120 -15.44 -14.43 1.18
N HIS A 121 -16.19 -13.62 0.42
CA HIS A 121 -16.56 -12.27 0.86
C HIS A 121 -17.51 -12.28 2.07
N LEU A 122 -18.36 -13.31 2.19
CA LEU A 122 -19.19 -13.47 3.38
C LEU A 122 -18.33 -13.83 4.60
N PHE A 123 -17.39 -14.76 4.42
CA PHE A 123 -16.42 -15.14 5.46
C PHE A 123 -15.61 -13.95 5.97
N VAL A 124 -14.99 -13.16 5.08
CA VAL A 124 -14.23 -11.95 5.45
C VAL A 124 -15.10 -10.95 6.22
N SER A 125 -16.41 -10.90 5.94
CA SER A 125 -17.32 -10.03 6.68
C SER A 125 -17.67 -10.55 8.09
N GLU A 126 -17.45 -11.83 8.37
CA GLU A 126 -17.79 -12.48 9.64
C GLU A 126 -16.59 -12.66 10.56
N VAL A 127 -15.38 -12.67 9.99
CA VAL A 127 -14.13 -12.61 10.77
C VAL A 127 -14.00 -11.21 11.36
N GLU A 128 -13.92 -11.12 12.69
CA GLU A 128 -13.58 -9.91 13.42
C GLU A 128 -12.17 -10.06 14.01
N ASP A 129 -11.54 -8.93 14.36
CA ASP A 129 -10.18 -8.95 14.88
C ASP A 129 -10.15 -9.58 16.29
N PHE A 130 -9.30 -10.60 16.43
CA PHE A 130 -8.75 -11.15 17.66
C PHE A 130 -9.70 -11.73 18.72
N ASP A 131 -10.39 -12.82 18.37
CA ASP A 131 -10.87 -13.79 19.37
C ASP A 131 -10.64 -15.26 18.94
N LEU A 132 -10.65 -16.16 19.92
CA LEU A 132 -10.46 -17.61 19.67
C LEU A 132 -11.52 -18.19 18.72
N PRO A 133 -12.83 -17.87 18.84
CA PRO A 133 -13.84 -18.33 17.88
C PRO A 133 -13.55 -17.91 16.43
N SER A 134 -13.05 -16.70 16.19
CA SER A 134 -12.69 -16.24 14.84
C SER A 134 -11.48 -17.00 14.32
N PHE A 135 -10.49 -17.28 15.17
CA PHE A 135 -9.34 -18.09 14.79
C PHE A 135 -9.75 -19.53 14.41
N GLU A 136 -10.65 -20.17 15.15
CA GLU A 136 -11.19 -21.50 14.82
C GLU A 136 -11.87 -21.51 13.44
N LYS A 137 -12.70 -20.50 13.15
CA LYS A 137 -13.31 -20.34 11.81
C LYS A 137 -12.27 -20.16 10.71
N VAL A 138 -11.18 -19.43 10.97
CA VAL A 138 -10.08 -19.26 10.01
C VAL A 138 -9.40 -20.59 9.71
N LEU A 139 -9.24 -21.48 10.69
CA LEU A 139 -8.68 -22.83 10.48
C LEU A 139 -9.59 -23.71 9.60
N GLU A 140 -10.89 -23.64 9.84
CA GLU A 140 -11.89 -24.34 9.00
C GLU A 140 -11.87 -23.79 7.56
N PHE A 141 -11.82 -22.47 7.43
CA PHE A 141 -11.75 -21.80 6.13
C PHE A 141 -10.44 -22.11 5.38
N GLU A 142 -9.30 -22.18 6.07
CA GLU A 142 -8.02 -22.62 5.48
C GLU A 142 -8.17 -24.00 4.83
N THR A 143 -8.80 -24.94 5.54
CA THR A 143 -9.05 -26.30 5.03
C THR A 143 -9.89 -26.25 3.74
N LEU A 144 -10.99 -25.50 3.76
CA LEU A 144 -11.88 -25.33 2.60
C LEU A 144 -11.14 -24.71 1.40
N VAL A 145 -10.36 -23.64 1.62
CA VAL A 145 -9.61 -22.95 0.56
C VAL A 145 -8.60 -23.90 -0.09
N LEU A 146 -7.86 -24.66 0.72
CA LEU A 146 -6.86 -25.63 0.23
C LEU A 146 -7.52 -26.77 -0.54
N GLU A 147 -8.69 -27.26 -0.09
CA GLU A 147 -9.46 -28.27 -0.81
C GLU A 147 -9.95 -27.76 -2.16
N LYS A 148 -10.53 -26.55 -2.22
CA LYS A 148 -10.96 -25.95 -3.48
C LYS A 148 -9.78 -25.71 -4.42
N TRP A 149 -8.64 -25.27 -3.90
CA TRP A 149 -7.44 -25.09 -4.73
C TRP A 149 -6.94 -26.41 -5.32
N LYS A 150 -6.98 -27.48 -4.52
CA LYS A 150 -6.65 -28.84 -4.97
C LYS A 150 -7.62 -29.35 -6.04
N ILE A 151 -8.93 -29.13 -5.87
CA ILE A 151 -9.95 -29.51 -6.86
C ILE A 151 -9.72 -28.78 -8.18
N ASN A 152 -9.34 -27.50 -8.13
CA ASN A 152 -8.95 -26.72 -9.30
C ASN A 152 -7.56 -27.10 -9.85
N GLY A 153 -6.92 -28.19 -9.38
CA GLY A 153 -5.66 -28.67 -9.91
C GLY A 153 -4.42 -27.86 -9.52
N TYR A 154 -4.51 -27.06 -8.45
CA TYR A 154 -3.46 -26.13 -8.02
C TYR A 154 -3.07 -25.08 -9.07
N ASN A 155 -4.04 -24.64 -9.88
CA ASN A 155 -3.80 -23.59 -10.87
C ASN A 155 -3.23 -22.32 -10.23
N ASN A 156 -2.36 -21.65 -10.98
CA ASN A 156 -1.75 -20.38 -10.58
C ASN A 156 -2.57 -19.17 -11.06
N TRP A 157 -2.10 -17.96 -10.78
CA TRP A 157 -2.84 -16.71 -11.06
C TRP A 157 -3.16 -16.43 -12.54
N ASN A 158 -2.55 -17.18 -13.48
CA ASN A 158 -2.91 -17.09 -14.90
C ASN A 158 -4.33 -17.59 -15.20
N TYR A 159 -4.84 -18.53 -14.40
CA TYR A 159 -6.17 -19.11 -14.58
C TYR A 159 -7.21 -18.27 -13.86
N PHE A 160 -8.24 -17.84 -14.58
CA PHE A 160 -9.26 -16.95 -14.02
C PHE A 160 -9.99 -17.66 -12.87
N GLU A 161 -10.36 -18.93 -13.02
CA GLU A 161 -11.05 -19.76 -12.03
C GLU A 161 -10.29 -19.87 -10.71
N ALA A 162 -8.96 -19.78 -10.77
CA ALA A 162 -8.11 -19.88 -9.58
C ALA A 162 -8.09 -18.57 -8.77
N ARG A 163 -8.34 -17.40 -9.38
CA ARG A 163 -8.14 -16.10 -8.73
C ARG A 163 -8.93 -15.92 -7.44
N PRO A 164 -10.23 -16.27 -7.35
CA PRO A 164 -10.96 -16.18 -6.08
C PRO A 164 -10.33 -17.04 -4.97
N ILE A 165 -9.86 -18.24 -5.31
CA ILE A 165 -9.21 -19.18 -4.38
C ILE A 165 -7.85 -18.63 -3.93
N LEU A 166 -7.06 -18.12 -4.87
CA LEU A 166 -5.76 -17.53 -4.58
C LEU A 166 -5.87 -16.21 -3.80
N ALA A 167 -6.94 -15.44 -4.01
CA ALA A 167 -7.25 -14.27 -3.19
C ALA A 167 -7.60 -14.66 -1.74
N ALA A 168 -8.33 -15.76 -1.54
CA ALA A 168 -8.57 -16.32 -0.22
C ALA A 168 -7.29 -16.86 0.44
N LEU A 169 -6.38 -17.48 -0.32
CA LEU A 169 -5.04 -17.85 0.18
C LEU A 169 -4.22 -16.63 0.59
N MET A 170 -4.26 -15.54 -0.18
CA MET A 170 -3.59 -14.29 0.18
C MET A 170 -4.15 -13.69 1.47
N PHE A 171 -5.48 -13.70 1.63
CA PHE A 171 -6.12 -13.30 2.89
C PHE A 171 -5.59 -14.13 4.07
N LEU A 172 -5.49 -15.46 3.93
CA LEU A 172 -4.98 -16.33 5.00
C LEU A 172 -3.52 -16.02 5.34
N ILE A 173 -2.68 -15.79 4.34
CA ILE A 173 -1.27 -15.41 4.54
C ILE A 173 -1.20 -14.09 5.32
N GLU A 174 -1.92 -13.06 4.89
CA GLU A 174 -1.93 -11.75 5.52
C GLU A 174 -2.52 -11.77 6.93
N TYR A 175 -3.62 -12.51 7.13
CA TYR A 175 -4.22 -12.72 8.44
C TYR A 175 -3.23 -13.36 9.40
N TYR A 176 -2.59 -14.47 9.01
CA TYR A 176 -1.59 -15.12 9.87
C TYR A 176 -0.34 -14.28 10.09
N MET A 177 0.06 -13.45 9.14
CA MET A 177 1.14 -12.48 9.34
C MET A 177 0.76 -11.42 10.39
N ALA A 178 -0.42 -10.80 10.27
CA ALA A 178 -0.91 -9.80 11.21
C ALA A 178 -1.06 -10.35 12.63
N GLU A 179 -1.45 -11.63 12.75
CA GLU A 179 -1.60 -12.32 14.04
C GLU A 179 -0.30 -12.92 14.60
N GLY A 180 0.85 -12.64 13.98
CA GLY A 180 2.14 -13.18 14.42
C GLY A 180 2.31 -14.69 14.23
N CYS A 181 1.38 -15.35 13.55
CA CYS A 181 1.38 -16.78 13.23
C CYS A 181 2.28 -17.10 12.02
N TYR A 182 3.51 -16.61 12.02
CA TYR A 182 4.41 -16.61 10.85
C TYR A 182 4.66 -18.00 10.25
N TYR A 183 4.78 -19.05 11.07
CA TYR A 183 5.00 -20.41 10.57
C TYR A 183 3.77 -21.02 9.88
N LYS A 184 2.56 -20.59 10.26
CA LYS A 184 1.31 -20.96 9.57
C LYS A 184 1.26 -20.32 8.18
N ALA A 185 1.50 -19.01 8.11
CA ALA A 185 1.61 -18.29 6.85
C ALA A 185 2.70 -18.87 5.94
N LEU A 186 3.88 -19.17 6.50
CA LEU A 186 4.99 -19.79 5.79
C LEU A 186 4.63 -21.17 5.24
N GLY A 187 3.86 -21.98 5.97
CA GLY A 187 3.38 -23.28 5.49
C GLY A 187 2.54 -23.15 4.21
N ILE A 188 1.68 -22.14 4.13
CA ILE A 188 0.89 -21.83 2.92
C ILE A 188 1.80 -21.37 1.79
N VAL A 189 2.76 -20.49 2.06
CA VAL A 189 3.75 -20.00 1.08
C VAL A 189 4.58 -21.15 0.50
N ASP A 190 5.15 -22.02 1.35
CA ASP A 190 5.96 -23.16 0.93
C ASP A 190 5.11 -24.17 0.12
N LEU A 191 3.86 -24.41 0.53
CA LEU A 191 2.91 -25.21 -0.26
C LEU A 191 2.65 -24.58 -1.62
N TYR A 192 2.42 -23.26 -1.68
CA TYR A 192 2.18 -22.55 -2.94
C TYR A 192 3.37 -22.69 -3.91
N LEU A 193 4.58 -22.42 -3.40
CA LEU A 193 5.82 -22.53 -4.18
C LEU A 193 6.14 -23.96 -4.62
N SER A 194 5.74 -24.97 -3.82
CA SER A 194 5.93 -26.39 -4.18
C SER A 194 5.22 -26.77 -5.50
N LYS A 195 4.19 -26.01 -5.90
CA LYS A 195 3.43 -26.22 -7.14
C LYS A 195 4.07 -25.55 -8.36
N ARG A 196 5.19 -24.84 -8.17
CA ARG A 196 5.94 -24.14 -9.24
C ARG A 196 5.04 -23.21 -10.07
N PRO A 197 4.36 -22.25 -9.43
CA PRO A 197 3.45 -21.33 -10.10
C PRO A 197 4.21 -20.50 -11.15
N GLU A 198 3.60 -20.34 -12.33
CA GLU A 198 4.16 -19.47 -13.38
C GLU A 198 3.94 -17.98 -13.07
N ARG A 199 2.81 -17.68 -12.42
CA ARG A 199 2.42 -16.34 -11.99
C ARG A 199 1.95 -16.34 -10.54
N PHE A 200 2.43 -15.35 -9.79
CA PHE A 200 2.03 -15.11 -8.40
C PHE A 200 0.74 -14.28 -8.31
N PRO A 201 -0.08 -14.48 -7.28
CA PRO A 201 -1.08 -13.50 -6.90
C PRO A 201 -0.39 -12.16 -6.60
N PRO A 202 -1.09 -11.03 -6.78
CA PRO A 202 -0.64 -9.74 -6.29
C PRO A 202 -0.30 -9.79 -4.80
N ASN A 203 0.66 -8.97 -4.39
CA ASN A 203 1.22 -8.91 -3.04
C ASN A 203 1.94 -10.20 -2.52
N PHE A 204 1.75 -11.37 -3.15
CA PHE A 204 2.34 -12.63 -2.69
C PHE A 204 3.86 -12.56 -2.49
N VAL A 205 4.58 -11.96 -3.44
CA VAL A 205 6.04 -11.85 -3.38
C VAL A 205 6.48 -11.02 -2.17
N PHE A 206 5.77 -9.93 -1.86
CA PHE A 206 6.11 -9.06 -0.73
C PHE A 206 5.84 -9.76 0.60
N CYS A 207 4.69 -10.43 0.74
CA CYS A 207 4.39 -11.25 1.91
C CYS A 207 5.41 -12.39 2.08
N MET A 208 5.74 -13.11 1.01
CA MET A 208 6.73 -14.19 1.04
C MET A 208 8.11 -13.70 1.50
N LEU A 209 8.64 -12.64 0.88
CA LEU A 209 9.94 -12.09 1.26
C LEU A 209 9.94 -11.56 2.70
N SER A 210 8.85 -10.92 3.11
CA SER A 210 8.67 -10.43 4.47
C SER A 210 8.64 -11.57 5.50
N LEU A 211 7.93 -12.66 5.20
CA LEU A 211 7.91 -13.87 6.02
C LEU A 211 9.28 -14.51 6.13
N TYR A 212 10.09 -14.50 5.06
CA TYR A 212 11.47 -14.99 5.15
C TYR A 212 12.29 -14.16 6.14
N HIS A 213 12.17 -12.84 6.16
CA HIS A 213 12.84 -12.02 7.18
C HIS A 213 12.32 -12.31 8.60
N MET A 214 10.99 -12.34 8.78
CA MET A 214 10.35 -12.61 10.08
C MET A 214 10.70 -13.99 10.66
N THR A 215 11.07 -14.94 9.79
CA THR A 215 11.46 -16.31 10.18
C THR A 215 12.96 -16.59 10.04
N GLY A 216 13.78 -15.56 9.75
CA GLY A 216 15.25 -15.66 9.65
C GLY A 216 15.77 -16.46 8.45
N GLN A 217 14.96 -16.61 7.38
CA GLN A 217 15.29 -17.36 6.17
C GLN A 217 15.98 -16.49 5.10
N GLU A 218 16.96 -15.68 5.50
CA GLU A 218 17.64 -14.71 4.64
C GLU A 218 18.30 -15.34 3.39
N ILE A 219 18.71 -16.61 3.49
CA ILE A 219 19.24 -17.37 2.35
C ILE A 219 18.19 -17.54 1.24
N LYS A 220 16.90 -17.72 1.60
CA LYS A 220 15.82 -17.84 0.61
C LYS A 220 15.59 -16.51 -0.11
N VAL A 221 15.68 -15.37 0.59
CA VAL A 221 15.60 -14.03 -0.01
C VAL A 221 16.73 -13.82 -1.02
N GLU A 222 17.98 -14.09 -0.63
CA GLU A 222 19.14 -13.95 -1.51
C GLU A 222 18.99 -14.82 -2.77
N ARG A 223 18.59 -16.09 -2.61
CA ARG A 223 18.35 -16.99 -3.76
C ARG A 223 17.27 -16.46 -4.70
N PHE A 224 16.15 -15.98 -4.15
CA PHE A 224 15.07 -15.41 -4.96
C PHE A 224 15.53 -14.19 -5.76
N TYR A 225 16.29 -13.29 -5.13
CA TYR A 225 16.89 -12.14 -5.81
C TYR A 225 17.85 -12.56 -6.93
N GLN A 226 18.76 -13.52 -6.68
CA GLN A 226 19.71 -13.98 -7.69
C GLN A 226 19.02 -14.67 -8.87
N ASP A 227 17.99 -15.48 -8.62
CA ASP A 227 17.20 -16.12 -9.67
C ASP A 227 16.46 -15.10 -10.55
N GLY A 228 15.93 -14.03 -9.95
CA GLY A 228 15.34 -12.91 -10.66
C GLY A 228 16.36 -12.18 -11.54
N ARG A 229 17.51 -11.83 -10.95
CA ARG A 229 18.61 -11.15 -11.63
C ARG A 229 19.13 -11.95 -12.84
N ASN A 230 19.31 -13.26 -12.69
CA ASN A 230 19.74 -14.16 -13.78
C ASN A 230 18.74 -14.20 -14.96
N LYS A 231 17.48 -13.85 -14.72
CA LYS A 231 16.41 -13.76 -15.73
C LYS A 231 16.22 -12.33 -16.23
N GLY A 232 17.11 -11.39 -15.90
CA GLY A 232 17.00 -9.97 -16.26
C GLY A 232 15.89 -9.22 -15.51
N LYS A 233 15.33 -9.81 -14.44
CA LYS A 233 14.33 -9.18 -13.59
C LYS A 233 15.00 -8.59 -12.36
N CYS A 234 15.22 -7.28 -12.36
CA CYS A 234 15.69 -6.53 -11.20
C CYS A 234 14.78 -5.32 -11.03
N ASN A 235 13.94 -5.33 -9.99
CA ASN A 235 13.17 -4.17 -9.57
C ASN A 235 13.57 -3.81 -8.14
N ASP A 236 13.32 -2.56 -7.78
CA ASP A 236 13.57 -2.01 -6.46
C ASP A 236 12.91 -2.82 -5.32
N THR A 237 11.70 -3.34 -5.54
CA THR A 237 10.93 -4.11 -4.54
C THR A 237 11.66 -5.36 -4.07
N ILE A 238 12.24 -6.18 -4.97
CA ILE A 238 13.00 -7.37 -4.55
C ILE A 238 14.38 -6.97 -4.03
N LEU A 239 14.97 -5.92 -4.61
CA LEU A 239 16.31 -5.46 -4.25
C LEU A 239 16.37 -4.95 -2.80
N VAL A 240 15.35 -4.23 -2.31
CA VAL A 240 15.33 -3.77 -0.92
C VAL A 240 15.33 -4.94 0.07
N HIS A 241 14.59 -6.02 -0.20
CA HIS A 241 14.65 -7.23 0.60
C HIS A 241 16.02 -7.91 0.53
N ALA A 242 16.68 -7.91 -0.63
CA ALA A 242 18.03 -8.45 -0.77
C ALA A 242 19.08 -7.66 0.04
N ILE A 243 18.94 -6.34 0.12
CA ILE A 243 19.77 -5.47 0.98
C ILE A 243 19.60 -5.87 2.45
N ILE A 244 18.34 -5.96 2.91
CA ILE A 244 18.00 -6.35 4.29
C ILE A 244 18.57 -7.74 4.61
N ALA A 245 18.41 -8.71 3.70
CA ALA A 245 18.94 -10.06 3.87
C ALA A 245 20.48 -10.10 3.94
N ALA A 246 21.17 -9.35 3.08
CA ALA A 246 22.62 -9.26 3.12
C ALA A 246 23.10 -8.64 4.45
N PHE A 247 22.43 -7.57 4.90
CA PHE A 247 22.72 -6.89 6.15
C PHE A 247 22.52 -7.81 7.37
N LEU A 248 21.36 -8.46 7.49
CA LEU A 248 21.03 -9.37 8.59
C LEU A 248 21.96 -10.59 8.67
N ARG A 249 22.59 -10.95 7.55
CA ARG A 249 23.62 -12.01 7.49
C ARG A 249 25.03 -11.52 7.81
N GLY A 250 25.20 -10.25 8.18
CA GLY A 250 26.49 -9.64 8.48
C GLY A 250 27.35 -9.33 7.24
N LYS A 251 26.78 -9.44 6.03
CA LYS A 251 27.50 -9.14 4.78
C LYS A 251 27.42 -7.64 4.44
N LEU A 252 27.98 -6.80 5.31
CA LEU A 252 27.81 -5.34 5.23
C LEU A 252 28.23 -4.74 3.88
N GLU A 253 29.40 -5.12 3.35
CA GLU A 253 29.86 -4.60 2.05
C GLU A 253 28.97 -5.03 0.87
N GLU A 254 28.35 -6.21 0.96
CA GLU A 254 27.40 -6.66 -0.05
C GLU A 254 26.11 -5.84 0.05
N ALA A 255 25.60 -5.61 1.27
CA ALA A 255 24.42 -4.79 1.50
C ALA A 255 24.61 -3.35 0.98
N ARG A 256 25.77 -2.72 1.21
CA ARG A 256 26.07 -1.38 0.68
C ARG A 256 26.11 -1.32 -0.84
N LYS A 257 26.73 -2.31 -1.49
CA LYS A 257 26.75 -2.42 -2.95
C LYS A 257 25.34 -2.60 -3.53
N LEU A 258 24.50 -3.39 -2.86
CA LEU A 258 23.10 -3.55 -3.26
C LEU A 258 22.30 -2.26 -3.03
N PHE A 259 22.59 -1.49 -1.97
CA PHE A 259 21.97 -0.18 -1.72
C PHE A 259 22.34 0.85 -2.79
N ALA A 260 23.63 0.97 -3.16
CA ALA A 260 24.04 1.81 -4.27
C ALA A 260 23.30 1.45 -5.57
N LYS A 261 23.11 0.16 -5.83
CA LYS A 261 22.32 -0.32 -6.97
C LYS A 261 20.83 0.01 -6.87
N LEU A 262 20.29 0.12 -5.67
CA LEU A 262 18.90 0.55 -5.47
C LEU A 262 18.72 2.01 -5.91
N VAL A 263 19.66 2.87 -5.52
CA VAL A 263 19.70 4.28 -5.94
C VAL A 263 19.85 4.42 -7.46
N GLU A 264 20.64 3.55 -8.11
CA GLU A 264 20.78 3.55 -9.58
C GLU A 264 19.46 3.31 -10.33
N ILE A 265 18.53 2.53 -9.74
CA ILE A 265 17.29 2.12 -10.42
C ILE A 265 16.04 2.84 -9.91
N ASN A 266 16.09 3.37 -8.68
CA ASN A 266 15.01 4.12 -8.04
C ASN A 266 15.58 5.47 -7.59
N ALA A 267 15.30 6.51 -8.37
CA ALA A 267 15.82 7.86 -8.14
C ALA A 267 15.30 8.49 -6.83
N GLU A 268 14.20 7.98 -6.29
CA GLU A 268 13.59 8.48 -5.06
C GLU A 268 14.12 7.76 -3.81
N ALA A 269 14.90 6.68 -3.98
CA ALA A 269 15.36 5.84 -2.87
C ALA A 269 16.21 6.60 -1.83
N ILE A 270 17.06 7.55 -2.25
CA ILE A 270 17.81 8.38 -1.29
C ILE A 270 16.83 9.18 -0.45
N ALA A 271 15.95 9.96 -1.08
CA ALA A 271 14.96 10.78 -0.38
C ALA A 271 14.10 9.91 0.56
N PHE A 272 13.61 8.78 0.06
CA PHE A 272 12.80 7.82 0.83
C PHE A 272 13.47 7.41 2.14
N PHE A 273 14.70 6.89 2.09
CA PHE A 273 15.37 6.34 3.26
C PHE A 273 16.08 7.41 4.11
N ALA A 274 16.42 8.56 3.52
CA ALA A 274 17.04 9.66 4.25
C ALA A 274 16.05 10.40 5.16
N GLU A 275 14.74 10.33 4.86
CA GLU A 275 13.68 10.83 5.74
C GLU A 275 13.82 10.25 7.15
N GLU A 276 13.62 11.11 8.16
CA GLU A 276 13.57 10.66 9.54
C GLU A 276 12.33 9.81 9.76
N ASP A 277 12.51 8.66 10.41
CA ASP A 277 11.49 7.62 10.56
C ASP A 277 10.80 7.24 9.24
N TRP A 278 11.58 7.11 8.16
CA TRP A 278 11.11 6.76 6.83
C TRP A 278 10.13 5.58 6.79
N TYR A 279 10.17 4.65 7.75
CA TYR A 279 9.24 3.52 7.78
C TYR A 279 7.79 3.94 8.08
N PHE A 280 7.52 5.12 8.67
CA PHE A 280 6.15 5.60 8.83
C PHE A 280 5.48 5.95 7.50
N GLN A 281 6.22 6.43 6.51
CA GLN A 281 5.63 6.73 5.19
C GLN A 281 5.15 5.45 4.48
N VAL A 282 5.60 4.27 4.93
CA VAL A 282 5.12 2.98 4.42
C VAL A 282 3.63 2.79 4.70
N PHE A 283 3.06 3.40 5.75
CA PHE A 283 1.61 3.34 6.02
C PHE A 283 0.77 3.97 4.92
N ASP A 284 1.30 4.97 4.20
CA ASP A 284 0.55 5.73 3.19
C ASP A 284 0.14 4.87 1.99
N ILE A 285 0.84 3.76 1.73
CA ILE A 285 0.46 2.81 0.68
C ILE A 285 -0.90 2.15 0.95
N GLY A 286 -1.36 2.13 2.21
CA GLY A 286 -2.66 1.59 2.59
C GLY A 286 -3.85 2.34 1.96
N GLU A 287 -3.63 3.59 1.54
CA GLU A 287 -4.66 4.44 0.92
C GLU A 287 -4.58 4.43 -0.62
N GLN A 288 -3.56 3.78 -1.20
CA GLN A 288 -3.32 3.76 -2.66
C GLN A 288 -3.93 2.52 -3.33
N GLU A 289 -4.48 2.68 -4.54
CA GLU A 289 -4.99 1.55 -5.34
C GLU A 289 -3.90 0.92 -6.22
N TYR A 290 -2.88 1.70 -6.60
CA TYR A 290 -1.81 1.30 -7.49
C TYR A 290 -0.52 2.00 -7.06
N TYR A 291 0.61 1.42 -7.46
CA TYR A 291 1.93 1.99 -7.29
C TYR A 291 2.69 1.94 -8.62
N TYR A 292 3.60 2.89 -8.83
CA TYR A 292 4.51 2.84 -9.95
C TYR A 292 5.80 2.09 -9.55
N PRO A 293 6.30 1.16 -10.38
CA PRO A 293 7.59 0.52 -10.11
C PRO A 293 8.75 1.52 -10.07
N ASN A 294 9.77 1.23 -9.26
CA ASN A 294 10.97 2.06 -9.11
C ASN A 294 10.70 3.49 -8.58
N THR A 295 9.67 3.64 -7.74
CA THR A 295 9.34 4.87 -7.01
C THR A 295 9.28 4.61 -5.50
N ASN A 296 8.99 5.64 -4.70
CA ASN A 296 8.71 5.47 -3.28
C ASN A 296 7.52 4.54 -3.03
N GLU A 297 6.51 4.59 -3.89
CA GLU A 297 5.30 3.79 -3.74
C GLU A 297 5.60 2.28 -3.89
N SER A 298 6.50 1.89 -4.79
CA SER A 298 6.94 0.49 -4.89
C SER A 298 7.74 0.04 -3.67
N LEU A 299 8.59 0.91 -3.10
CA LEU A 299 9.28 0.62 -1.85
C LEU A 299 8.30 0.47 -0.69
N MET A 300 7.33 1.38 -0.55
CA MET A 300 6.27 1.29 0.46
C MET A 300 5.45 0.00 0.29
N ALA A 301 5.01 -0.31 -0.94
CA ALA A 301 4.23 -1.52 -1.21
C ALA A 301 4.98 -2.79 -0.83
N SER A 302 6.28 -2.85 -1.14
CA SER A 302 7.13 -4.00 -0.82
C SER A 302 7.40 -4.14 0.68
N LEU A 303 7.63 -3.03 1.38
CA LEU A 303 8.05 -3.04 2.78
C LEU A 303 6.87 -3.10 3.77
N TYR A 304 5.66 -2.78 3.34
CA TYR A 304 4.49 -2.78 4.22
C TYR A 304 4.22 -4.11 4.94
N PRO A 305 4.28 -5.30 4.30
CA PRO A 305 4.11 -6.55 5.04
C PRO A 305 5.27 -6.83 6.02
N LEU A 306 6.36 -6.07 5.94
CA LEU A 306 7.52 -6.15 6.83
C LEU A 306 7.50 -5.08 7.93
N LEU A 307 6.47 -4.24 8.01
CA LEU A 307 6.46 -3.05 8.85
C LEU A 307 6.71 -3.35 10.34
N ASP A 308 5.93 -4.26 10.93
CA ASP A 308 6.10 -4.71 12.32
C ASP A 308 7.51 -5.24 12.60
N PHE A 309 8.13 -5.88 11.60
CA PHE A 309 9.50 -6.35 11.71
C PHE A 309 10.49 -5.18 11.69
N LEU A 310 10.31 -4.20 10.80
CA LEU A 310 11.17 -3.02 10.70
C LEU A 310 11.10 -2.17 11.98
N GLU A 311 9.90 -1.97 12.54
CA GLU A 311 9.69 -1.26 13.80
C GLU A 311 10.47 -1.91 14.96
N ARG A 312 10.51 -3.25 15.00
CA ARG A 312 11.23 -4.01 16.05
C ARG A 312 12.72 -4.14 15.77
N ASN A 313 13.16 -4.05 14.52
CA ASN A 313 14.55 -4.22 14.09
C ASN A 313 15.18 -2.89 13.71
N ILE A 314 15.28 -1.99 14.70
CA ILE A 314 15.80 -0.61 14.56
C ILE A 314 17.16 -0.55 13.85
N ILE A 315 18.01 -1.56 14.02
CA ILE A 315 19.34 -1.56 13.38
C ILE A 315 19.26 -1.68 11.84
N VAL A 316 18.22 -2.33 11.31
CA VAL A 316 17.98 -2.43 9.86
C VAL A 316 17.53 -1.08 9.32
N THR A 317 16.59 -0.42 10.00
CA THR A 317 16.09 0.90 9.57
C THR A 317 17.18 1.96 9.64
N GLN A 318 18.01 1.93 10.68
CA GLN A 318 19.21 2.78 10.80
C GLN A 318 20.24 2.51 9.70
N PHE A 319 20.49 1.24 9.36
CA PHE A 319 21.41 0.92 8.27
C PHE A 319 20.96 1.55 6.95
N LEU A 320 19.70 1.34 6.55
CA LEU A 320 19.15 1.89 5.32
C LEU A 320 19.20 3.42 5.30
N ALA A 321 18.83 4.08 6.40
CA ALA A 321 18.89 5.53 6.52
C ALA A 321 20.31 6.09 6.45
N ASN A 322 21.27 5.42 7.10
CA ASN A 322 22.66 5.84 7.08
C ASN A 322 23.31 5.68 5.70
N GLU A 323 22.98 4.61 4.97
CA GLU A 323 23.48 4.45 3.59
C GLU A 323 22.86 5.48 2.64
N ALA A 324 21.59 5.86 2.84
CA ALA A 324 20.96 6.96 2.10
C ALA A 324 21.67 8.30 2.34
N LYS A 325 21.85 8.68 3.60
CA LYS A 325 22.48 9.96 4.00
C LYS A 325 23.92 10.10 3.48
N LYS A 326 24.69 9.01 3.47
CA LYS A 326 26.05 9.03 2.90
C LYS A 326 26.07 9.36 1.41
N LEU A 327 25.07 8.90 0.67
CA LEU A 327 24.97 9.13 -0.77
C LEU A 327 24.35 10.49 -1.08
N ASP A 328 23.52 11.03 -0.19
CA ASP A 328 23.00 12.40 -0.25
C ASP A 328 24.12 13.45 -0.15
N ASP A 329 25.14 13.20 0.68
CA ASP A 329 26.29 14.10 0.85
C ASP A 329 27.28 14.11 -0.34
N GLU A 330 27.22 13.13 -1.26
CA GLU A 330 28.16 12.98 -2.38
C GLU A 330 27.73 13.70 -3.68
N GLU A 331 26.48 14.19 -3.80
CA GLU A 331 26.02 15.00 -4.94
C GLU A 331 25.14 16.19 -4.50
N HIS A 332 25.60 17.41 -4.79
CA HIS A 332 24.79 18.63 -4.66
C HIS A 332 23.46 18.52 -5.43
N PHE A 333 22.37 18.27 -4.72
CA PHE A 333 21.04 18.74 -5.11
C PHE A 333 20.54 19.76 -4.10
N ALA A 334 20.33 20.99 -4.58
CA ALA A 334 19.74 22.07 -3.80
C ALA A 334 18.29 21.72 -3.48
N PHE A 335 17.98 21.47 -2.20
CA PHE A 335 16.61 21.53 -1.72
C PHE A 335 16.06 22.96 -1.86
N PRO A 336 14.85 23.16 -2.41
CA PRO A 336 14.13 24.40 -2.21
C PRO A 336 13.53 24.41 -0.80
N TYR A 337 14.19 25.14 0.10
CA TYR A 337 13.68 25.76 1.34
C TYR A 337 13.24 24.87 2.53
N GLY A 338 13.88 25.10 3.70
CA GLY A 338 13.18 25.17 4.99
C GLY A 338 13.28 24.00 5.98
N LEU A 339 14.48 23.44 6.25
CA LEU A 339 14.65 22.28 7.15
C LEU A 339 15.56 22.53 8.39
N GLU A 340 15.53 23.73 8.96
CA GLU A 340 15.99 23.94 10.35
C GLU A 340 14.82 24.05 11.36
N GLU A 341 13.61 24.41 10.90
CA GLU A 341 12.43 24.59 11.78
C GLU A 341 11.77 23.26 12.19
N GLY A 342 11.78 22.24 11.33
CA GLY A 342 11.12 20.95 11.59
C GLY A 342 11.76 20.08 12.68
N PHE A 343 13.07 20.21 12.90
CA PHE A 343 13.81 19.44 13.92
C PHE A 343 13.52 19.95 15.35
N ILE A 344 13.30 21.27 15.50
CA ILE A 344 12.88 21.89 16.76
C ILE A 344 11.40 21.61 17.04
N GLU A 345 10.55 21.55 16.00
CA GLU A 345 9.12 21.23 16.14
C GLU A 345 8.87 19.77 16.56
N LEU A 346 9.62 18.79 16.04
CA LEU A 346 9.38 17.37 16.38
C LEU A 346 9.90 16.99 17.78
N THR A 347 11.11 17.43 18.14
CA THR A 347 11.64 17.25 19.50
C THR A 347 10.83 18.03 20.53
N GLY A 348 10.34 19.22 20.14
CA GLY A 348 9.36 20.00 20.89
C GLY A 348 8.04 19.26 21.09
N LEU A 349 7.48 18.65 20.04
CA LEU A 349 6.20 17.93 20.11
C LEU A 349 6.25 16.72 21.05
N PHE A 350 7.28 15.89 20.96
CA PHE A 350 7.41 14.73 21.87
C PHE A 350 7.65 15.18 23.32
N SER A 351 8.43 16.24 23.53
CA SER A 351 8.64 16.81 24.86
C SER A 351 7.33 17.39 25.42
N PHE A 352 6.54 18.05 24.58
CA PHE A 352 5.26 18.66 24.94
C PHE A 352 4.20 17.62 25.29
N VAL A 353 4.07 16.55 24.50
CA VAL A 353 3.09 15.47 24.77
C VAL A 353 3.45 14.67 26.02
N ALA A 354 4.72 14.64 26.40
CA ALA A 354 5.17 14.01 27.65
C ALA A 354 4.84 14.85 28.90
N GLU A 355 4.39 16.10 28.76
CA GLU A 355 4.00 16.93 29.91
C GLU A 355 2.73 16.40 30.59
N PRO A 356 2.64 16.42 31.93
CA PRO A 356 1.45 15.97 32.66
C PRO A 356 0.15 16.66 32.21
N GLU A 357 0.24 17.92 31.82
CA GLU A 357 -0.82 18.76 31.30
C GLU A 357 -1.41 18.24 29.98
N MET A 358 -0.66 17.41 29.25
CA MET A 358 -1.03 16.80 27.97
C MET A 358 -1.53 15.35 28.09
N ASN A 359 -1.68 14.82 29.31
CA ASN A 359 -2.22 13.48 29.53
C ASN A 359 -3.60 13.27 28.88
N ASP A 360 -3.75 12.15 28.17
CA ASP A 360 -4.94 11.79 27.36
C ASP A 360 -5.30 12.81 26.26
N ILE A 361 -4.43 13.78 25.95
CA ILE A 361 -4.55 14.59 24.75
C ILE A 361 -3.90 13.82 23.61
N ARG A 362 -4.70 13.45 22.61
CA ARG A 362 -4.19 12.72 21.45
C ARG A 362 -3.13 13.54 20.71
N MET A 363 -2.14 12.84 20.16
CA MET A 363 -0.99 13.40 19.46
C MET A 363 -1.39 14.32 18.28
N ASP A 364 -2.48 13.98 17.58
CA ASP A 364 -3.03 14.80 16.50
C ASP A 364 -3.51 16.19 16.98
N TYR A 365 -4.01 16.30 18.21
CA TYR A 365 -4.37 17.58 18.82
C TYR A 365 -3.15 18.34 19.34
N ALA A 366 -2.18 17.65 19.93
CA ALA A 366 -0.92 18.26 20.36
C ALA A 366 -0.16 18.87 19.17
N ARG A 367 -0.17 18.20 18.01
CA ARG A 367 0.42 18.73 16.77
C ARG A 367 -0.26 20.02 16.29
N ILE A 368 -1.58 20.15 16.45
CA ILE A 368 -2.30 21.39 16.12
C ILE A 368 -1.79 22.54 16.99
N PHE A 369 -1.52 22.32 18.27
CA PHE A 369 -0.98 23.34 19.17
C PHE A 369 0.43 23.79 18.75
N VAL A 370 1.33 22.85 18.48
CA VAL A 370 2.70 23.15 18.02
C VAL A 370 2.69 23.94 16.72
N ASN A 371 1.88 23.52 15.74
CA ASN A 371 1.71 24.22 14.47
C ASN A 371 1.12 25.64 14.61
N ASN A 372 0.54 25.97 15.77
CA ASN A 372 0.03 27.30 16.09
C ASN A 372 0.93 28.04 17.11
N GLY A 373 2.14 27.55 17.36
CA GLY A 373 3.14 28.18 18.23
C GLY A 373 2.95 27.92 19.73
N ILE A 374 2.17 26.91 20.12
CA ILE A 374 2.03 26.44 21.50
C ILE A 374 2.88 25.18 21.64
N CYS A 375 4.10 25.32 22.16
CA CYS A 375 5.11 24.27 22.17
C CYS A 375 5.35 23.68 23.57
N THR A 376 4.83 24.30 24.62
CA THR A 376 4.85 23.82 26.02
C THR A 376 3.54 24.15 26.72
N SER A 377 3.20 23.46 27.82
CA SER A 377 1.97 23.78 28.57
C SER A 377 1.98 25.18 29.18
N ALA A 378 3.16 25.78 29.35
CA ALA A 378 3.31 27.14 29.84
C ALA A 378 2.81 28.19 28.83
N ASP A 379 2.90 27.90 27.53
CA ASP A 379 2.54 28.83 26.45
C ASP A 379 1.04 29.12 26.41
N PHE A 380 0.20 28.21 26.93
CA PHE A 380 -1.24 28.44 27.06
C PHE A 380 -1.59 29.66 27.92
N LYS A 381 -0.68 30.17 28.74
CA LYS A 381 -0.89 31.41 29.51
C LYS A 381 -1.02 32.66 28.64
N ASP A 382 -0.52 32.60 27.41
CA ASP A 382 -0.61 33.69 26.44
C ASP A 382 -1.85 33.58 25.55
N TRP A 383 -2.54 32.44 25.60
CA TRP A 383 -3.72 32.13 24.80
C TRP A 383 -5.00 32.14 25.65
N THR A 384 -6.05 32.78 25.14
CA THR A 384 -7.38 32.68 25.73
C THR A 384 -8.06 31.38 25.31
N GLU A 385 -9.00 30.91 26.13
CA GLU A 385 -9.80 29.72 25.83
C GLU A 385 -10.50 29.80 24.46
N LYS A 386 -10.96 31.00 24.10
CA LYS A 386 -11.66 31.24 22.84
C LYS A 386 -10.72 31.11 21.63
N GLU A 387 -9.47 31.55 21.77
CA GLU A 387 -8.47 31.43 20.70
C GLU A 387 -8.06 29.97 20.48
N VAL A 388 -7.87 29.21 21.57
CA VAL A 388 -7.56 27.78 21.49
C VAL A 388 -8.71 26.97 20.90
N LEU A 389 -9.96 27.32 21.26
CA LEU A 389 -11.15 26.68 20.68
C LEU A 389 -11.38 27.05 19.20
N ALA A 390 -10.83 28.17 18.73
CA ALA A 390 -10.91 28.57 17.33
C ALA A 390 -9.91 27.81 16.43
N LEU A 391 -8.97 27.07 17.02
CA LEU A 391 -8.04 26.23 16.26
C LEU A 391 -8.79 25.08 15.57
N LYS A 392 -8.60 24.96 14.25
CA LYS A 392 -9.29 23.97 13.43
C LYS A 392 -8.94 22.55 13.91
N GLY A 393 -9.96 21.81 14.39
CA GLY A 393 -9.81 20.44 14.90
C GLY A 393 -9.81 20.33 16.43
N ILE A 394 -9.72 21.46 17.15
CA ILE A 394 -9.82 21.51 18.60
C ILE A 394 -11.27 21.72 19.02
N GLY A 395 -11.81 20.79 19.81
CA GLY A 395 -13.19 20.84 20.29
C GLY A 395 -13.32 21.30 21.75
N PRO A 396 -14.54 21.60 22.23
CA PRO A 396 -14.80 21.96 23.62
C PRO A 396 -14.35 20.88 24.62
N ALA A 397 -14.40 19.61 24.21
CA ALA A 397 -13.94 18.48 25.03
C ALA A 397 -12.42 18.53 25.28
N THR A 398 -11.63 18.86 24.27
CA THR A 398 -10.16 18.99 24.37
C THR A 398 -9.80 20.15 25.30
N VAL A 399 -10.45 21.30 25.14
CA VAL A 399 -10.25 22.48 26.02
C VAL A 399 -10.62 22.17 27.47
N LYS A 400 -11.72 21.45 27.69
CA LYS A 400 -12.12 21.01 29.03
C LYS A 400 -11.05 20.10 29.65
N LYS A 401 -10.54 19.14 28.89
CA LYS A 401 -9.51 18.20 29.32
C LYS A 401 -8.18 18.90 29.68
N LEU A 402 -7.76 19.89 28.90
CA LEU A 402 -6.59 20.72 29.22
C LEU A 402 -6.73 21.40 30.59
N LYS A 403 -7.91 21.95 30.92
CA LYS A 403 -8.16 22.54 32.25
C LYS A 403 -8.15 21.50 33.36
N GLU A 404 -8.74 20.32 33.13
CA GLU A 404 -8.72 19.19 34.06
C GLU A 404 -7.28 18.74 34.36
N ASN A 405 -6.41 18.80 33.35
CA ASN A 405 -4.99 18.47 33.46
C ASN A 405 -4.12 19.60 34.06
N GLY A 406 -4.70 20.77 34.38
CA GLY A 406 -3.99 21.85 35.06
C GLY A 406 -3.53 23.03 34.20
N VAL A 407 -3.86 23.05 32.90
CA VAL A 407 -3.52 24.15 31.99
C VAL A 407 -4.23 25.46 32.41
N LYS A 408 -3.46 26.55 32.46
CA LYS A 408 -3.96 27.89 32.81
C LYS A 408 -3.95 28.80 31.59
N PHE A 409 -5.14 29.10 31.06
CA PHE A 409 -5.31 30.04 29.96
C PHE A 409 -5.19 31.51 30.42
N LYS A 410 -4.89 32.38 29.46
CA LYS A 410 -5.01 33.84 29.62
C LYS A 410 -6.45 34.19 29.97
N LYS A 411 -6.64 35.05 30.97
CA LYS A 411 -7.98 35.61 31.27
C LYS A 411 -8.40 36.50 30.11
N ALA A 412 -9.60 36.28 29.60
CA ALA A 412 -10.21 37.22 28.67
C ALA A 412 -10.44 38.55 29.41
N ASN A 413 -9.97 39.65 28.82
CA ASN A 413 -10.39 41.00 29.22
C ASN A 413 -11.78 41.31 28.66
#